data_AF-A0A2N3B9P7-F1
#
_entry.id   AF-A0A2N3B9P7-F1
#
_cell.length_a   1.000
_cell.length_b   1.000
_cell.length_c   1.000
_cell.angle_alpha   90.00
_cell.angle_beta   90.00
_cell.angle_gamma   90.00
#
_symmetry.space_group_name_H-M   'P 1'
#
loop_
_entity.id
_entity.type
_entity.pdbx_description
1 polymer ?
#
loop_
_entity_poly.entity_id
_entity_poly.type
_entity_poly.pdbx_seq_one_letter_code
_entity_poly.pdbx_strand_id
1 'polypeptide(L)'
;MTPNGEFKRLFPVRFRHLADEATFKRWDWVDFKYRLPTSDRRPESCRVWEDSIVVNGEMPPKDRAPFLNRLVSASFKEAEAAGRSLALIRPRNTRFYYKPKKPDELEQERRIYADAARQDS
;
A
#
# COMPACT_ATOMS: atom_id res chain seq x y z
N MET A 1 -8.98 3.28 -0.82
CA MET A 1 -9.45 4.64 -1.20
C MET A 1 -10.96 4.57 -1.33
N THR A 2 -11.69 5.65 -1.04
CA THR A 2 -13.15 5.68 -1.23
C THR A 2 -13.52 6.05 -2.67
N PRO A 3 -14.76 5.78 -3.13
CA PRO A 3 -15.23 6.25 -4.44
C PRO A 3 -15.13 7.77 -4.64
N ASN A 4 -15.22 8.54 -3.55
CA ASN A 4 -15.09 10.00 -3.54
C ASN A 4 -13.64 10.49 -3.58
N GLY A 5 -12.67 9.57 -3.59
CA GLY A 5 -11.26 9.91 -3.69
C GLY A 5 -10.59 10.25 -2.36
N GLU A 6 -11.07 9.67 -1.26
CA GLU A 6 -10.42 9.82 0.04
C GLU A 6 -9.49 8.64 0.31
N PHE A 7 -8.36 8.90 0.96
CA PHE A 7 -7.53 7.83 1.48
C PHE A 7 -8.16 7.23 2.74
N LYS A 8 -8.05 5.91 2.85
CA LYS A 8 -8.27 5.16 4.08
C LYS A 8 -7.06 4.30 4.29
N ARG A 9 -6.39 4.49 5.43
CA ARG A 9 -5.23 3.71 5.85
C ARG A 9 -5.70 2.71 6.89
N LEU A 10 -5.82 1.45 6.46
CA LEU A 10 -6.20 0.36 7.34
C LEU A 10 -5.02 0.05 8.25
N PHE A 11 -5.26 -0.01 9.56
CA PHE A 11 -4.32 -0.66 10.48
C PHE A 11 -4.14 -2.13 10.07
N PRO A 12 -3.01 -2.77 10.46
CA PRO A 12 -2.75 -4.15 10.09
C PRO A 12 -3.96 -5.05 10.37
N VAL A 13 -4.47 -5.68 9.30
CA VAL A 13 -5.52 -6.68 9.33
C VAL A 13 -4.85 -8.05 9.37
N ARG A 14 -5.35 -8.97 10.21
CA ARG A 14 -4.90 -10.37 10.28
C ARG A 14 -5.40 -11.13 9.05
N PHE A 15 -4.85 -10.79 7.90
CA PHE A 15 -5.34 -11.22 6.59
C PHE A 15 -5.44 -12.74 6.45
N ARG A 16 -4.53 -13.50 7.06
CA ARG A 16 -4.52 -14.97 7.02
C ARG A 16 -5.65 -15.64 7.81
N HIS A 17 -6.30 -14.90 8.71
CA HIS A 17 -7.38 -15.41 9.57
C HIS A 17 -8.75 -14.87 9.16
N LEU A 18 -8.82 -14.11 8.05
CA LEU A 18 -10.10 -13.71 7.49
C LEU A 18 -10.82 -14.95 6.96
N ALA A 19 -12.15 -14.94 7.03
CA ALA A 19 -12.94 -15.90 6.30
C ALA A 19 -12.70 -15.76 4.79
N ASP A 20 -12.90 -16.82 4.03
CA ASP A 20 -12.62 -16.83 2.58
C ASP A 20 -13.42 -15.74 1.85
N GLU A 21 -14.67 -15.52 2.26
CA GLU A 21 -15.55 -14.47 1.74
C GLU A 21 -15.14 -13.04 2.11
N ALA A 22 -14.37 -12.87 3.19
CA ALA A 22 -13.83 -11.59 3.63
C ALA A 22 -12.42 -11.32 3.07
N THR A 23 -11.84 -12.28 2.36
CA THR A 23 -10.52 -12.16 1.75
C THR A 23 -10.60 -11.37 0.44
N PHE A 24 -9.90 -10.24 0.39
CA PHE A 24 -9.91 -9.33 -0.77
C PHE A 24 -8.54 -9.20 -1.41
N LYS A 25 -8.53 -8.83 -2.69
CA LYS A 25 -7.35 -8.65 -3.54
C LYS A 25 -7.13 -7.18 -3.85
N ARG A 26 -6.01 -6.90 -4.51
CA ARG A 26 -5.73 -5.55 -5.02
C ARG A 26 -6.80 -5.19 -6.06
N TRP A 27 -7.40 -4.01 -5.91
CA TRP A 27 -8.49 -3.46 -6.73
C TRP A 27 -9.90 -3.89 -6.35
N ASP A 28 -10.06 -4.69 -5.31
CA ASP A 28 -11.39 -4.97 -4.78
C ASP A 28 -11.96 -3.77 -4.04
N TRP A 29 -13.25 -3.54 -4.23
CA TRP A 29 -14.04 -2.67 -3.38
C TRP A 29 -14.44 -3.42 -2.14
N VAL A 30 -14.19 -2.84 -0.97
CA VAL A 30 -14.53 -3.45 0.32
C VAL A 30 -15.30 -2.47 1.17
N ASP A 31 -16.41 -2.94 1.73
CA ASP A 31 -17.11 -2.25 2.81
C ASP A 31 -16.66 -2.84 4.14
N PHE A 32 -16.52 -1.98 5.14
CA PHE A 32 -16.15 -2.41 6.48
C PHE A 32 -16.54 -1.35 7.51
N LYS A 33 -16.76 -1.79 8.74
CA LYS A 33 -16.88 -0.93 9.91
C LYS A 33 -15.50 -0.69 10.52
N TYR A 34 -15.28 0.48 11.08
CA TYR A 34 -14.02 0.83 11.72
C TYR A 34 -14.21 1.79 12.88
N ARG A 35 -13.19 1.85 13.75
CA ARG A 35 -13.03 2.89 14.76
C ARG A 35 -11.78 3.72 14.51
N LEU A 36 -11.76 4.95 15.03
CA LEU A 36 -10.57 5.79 15.00
C LEU A 36 -9.51 5.21 15.96
N PRO A 37 -8.23 5.13 15.55
CA PRO A 37 -7.14 4.77 16.46
C PRO A 37 -6.95 5.83 17.55
N THR A 38 -6.50 5.40 18.73
CA THR A 38 -6.26 6.30 19.87
C THR A 38 -4.93 7.05 19.77
N SER A 39 -3.89 6.41 19.21
CA SER A 39 -2.53 6.97 19.11
C SER A 39 -2.25 7.66 17.78
N ASP A 40 -2.98 7.34 16.71
CA ASP A 40 -2.78 7.91 15.39
C ASP A 40 -3.94 8.83 15.02
N ARG A 41 -3.66 10.15 15.01
CA ARG A 41 -4.65 11.22 14.78
C ARG A 41 -4.84 11.57 13.30
N ARG A 42 -4.22 10.84 12.37
CA ARG A 42 -4.38 11.14 10.93
C ARG A 42 -5.82 10.82 10.50
N PRO A 43 -6.48 11.69 9.71
CA PRO A 43 -7.90 11.55 9.38
C PRO A 43 -8.22 10.30 8.54
N GLU A 44 -7.26 9.77 7.80
CA GLU A 44 -7.40 8.54 7.02
C GLU A 44 -7.25 7.25 7.84
N SER A 45 -6.71 7.34 9.06
CA SER A 45 -6.39 6.18 9.88
C SER A 45 -7.64 5.49 10.41
N CYS A 46 -7.75 4.19 10.16
CA CYS A 46 -8.90 3.40 10.60
C CYS A 46 -8.46 2.03 11.12
N ARG A 47 -9.01 1.65 12.27
CA ARG A 47 -8.87 0.30 12.82
C ARG A 47 -10.13 -0.49 12.48
N VAL A 48 -9.99 -1.37 11.49
CA VAL A 48 -11.06 -2.16 10.90
C VAL A 48 -11.56 -3.22 11.89
N TRP A 49 -12.87 -3.46 11.89
CA TRP A 49 -13.45 -4.67 12.47
C TRP A 49 -13.45 -5.75 11.40
N GLU A 50 -12.55 -6.71 11.54
CA GLU A 50 -12.23 -7.70 10.50
C GLU A 50 -13.48 -8.51 10.07
N ASP A 51 -14.32 -8.88 11.03
CA ASP A 51 -15.58 -9.62 10.80
C ASP A 51 -16.66 -8.81 10.05
N SER A 52 -16.42 -7.54 9.78
CA SER A 52 -17.36 -6.67 9.05
C SER A 52 -16.95 -6.42 7.59
N ILE A 53 -15.83 -7.00 7.15
CA ILE A 53 -15.32 -6.82 5.79
C ILE A 53 -16.23 -7.57 4.81
N VAL A 54 -16.71 -6.86 3.79
CA VAL A 54 -17.51 -7.41 2.69
C VAL A 54 -16.89 -6.97 1.37
N VAL A 55 -16.64 -7.92 0.47
CA VAL A 55 -16.07 -7.65 -0.86
C VAL A 55 -17.19 -7.37 -1.87
N ASN A 56 -17.21 -6.15 -2.41
CA ASN A 56 -18.25 -5.62 -3.31
C ASN A 56 -17.78 -5.54 -4.77
N GLY A 57 -17.03 -6.54 -5.22
CA GLY A 57 -16.52 -6.64 -6.59
C GLY A 57 -15.16 -5.97 -6.79
N GLU A 58 -14.68 -6.00 -8.04
CA GLU A 58 -13.34 -5.55 -8.43
C GLU A 58 -13.43 -4.37 -9.40
N MET A 59 -12.55 -3.38 -9.23
CA MET A 59 -12.40 -2.28 -10.18
C MET A 59 -11.81 -2.79 -11.51
N PRO A 60 -12.51 -2.58 -12.65
CA PRO A 60 -12.01 -2.97 -13.96
C PRO A 60 -10.67 -2.30 -14.29
N PRO A 61 -9.73 -3.00 -14.97
CA PRO A 61 -8.43 -2.44 -15.33
C PRO A 61 -8.46 -1.07 -16.01
N LYS A 62 -9.45 -0.85 -16.89
CA LYS A 62 -9.65 0.41 -17.62
C LYS A 62 -9.93 1.61 -16.71
N ASP A 63 -10.51 1.40 -15.54
CA ASP A 63 -10.98 2.48 -14.65
C ASP A 63 -9.92 2.86 -13.60
N ARG A 64 -8.87 2.03 -13.44
CA ARG A 64 -7.82 2.16 -12.42
C ARG A 64 -7.01 3.45 -12.55
N ALA A 65 -6.50 3.73 -13.74
CA ALA A 65 -5.69 4.93 -13.97
C ALA A 65 -6.53 6.22 -13.86
N PRO A 66 -7.72 6.32 -14.49
CA PRO A 66 -8.62 7.46 -14.28
C PRO A 66 -9.03 7.68 -12.82
N PHE A 67 -9.21 6.59 -12.05
CA PHE A 67 -9.48 6.67 -10.61
C PHE A 67 -8.30 7.27 -9.84
N LEU A 68 -7.09 6.72 -10.01
CA LEU A 68 -5.91 7.22 -9.30
C LEU A 68 -5.50 8.63 -9.71
N ASN A 69 -5.68 9.02 -10.98
CA ASN A 69 -5.30 10.34 -11.47
C ASN A 69 -5.98 11.49 -10.72
N ARG A 70 -7.19 11.26 -10.17
CA ARG A 70 -7.91 12.24 -9.33
C ARG A 70 -7.23 12.51 -7.98
N LEU A 71 -6.37 11.59 -7.54
CA LEU A 71 -5.67 11.64 -6.24
C LEU A 71 -4.24 12.17 -6.35
N VAL A 72 -3.81 12.52 -7.56
CA VAL A 72 -2.46 13.01 -7.83
C VAL A 72 -2.36 14.47 -7.42
N SER A 73 -1.51 14.76 -6.45
CA SER A 73 -1.07 16.12 -6.12
C SER A 73 0.13 16.51 -7.00
N ALA A 74 0.27 17.81 -7.30
CA ALA A 74 1.37 18.30 -8.11
C ALA A 74 2.70 18.28 -7.35
N SER A 75 2.66 18.35 -6.01
CA SER A 75 3.85 18.25 -5.16
C SER A 75 3.53 17.80 -3.73
N PHE A 76 4.57 17.38 -3.00
CA PHE A 76 4.48 17.12 -1.56
C PHE A 76 4.02 18.36 -0.77
N LYS A 77 4.52 19.55 -1.13
CA LYS A 77 4.18 20.81 -0.46
C LYS A 77 2.70 21.15 -0.61
N GLU A 78 2.11 20.89 -1.78
CA GLU A 78 0.67 21.08 -2.01
C GLU A 78 -0.16 20.11 -1.17
N ALA A 79 0.24 18.84 -1.12
CA ALA A 79 -0.45 17.84 -0.31
C ALA A 79 -0.40 18.18 1.19
N GLU A 80 0.77 18.60 1.68
CA GLU A 80 0.98 19.03 3.06
C GLU A 80 0.16 20.27 3.41
N ALA A 81 0.15 21.29 2.54
CA ALA A 81 -0.66 22.50 2.72
C ALA A 81 -2.17 22.20 2.77
N ALA A 82 -2.62 21.14 2.07
CA ALA A 82 -3.98 20.63 2.13
C ALA A 82 -4.26 19.76 3.38
N GLY A 83 -3.31 19.64 4.31
CA GLY A 83 -3.43 18.84 5.53
C GLY A 83 -3.45 17.32 5.30
N ARG A 84 -2.98 16.86 4.13
CA ARG A 84 -3.02 15.44 3.76
C ARG A 84 -1.72 14.75 4.18
N SER A 85 -1.83 13.68 4.96
CA SER A 85 -0.69 12.80 5.28
C SER A 85 -0.41 11.73 4.21
N LEU A 86 -1.32 11.55 3.23
CA LEU A 86 -1.13 10.68 2.06
C LEU A 86 -1.51 11.42 0.78
N ALA A 87 -0.71 11.24 -0.26
CA ALA A 87 -0.97 11.74 -1.61
C ALA A 87 -0.28 10.86 -2.65
N LEU A 88 -0.81 10.84 -3.88
CA LEU A 88 -0.07 10.34 -5.04
C LEU A 88 0.69 11.50 -5.66
N ILE A 89 1.95 11.29 -6.04
CA ILE A 89 2.75 12.29 -6.73
C ILE A 89 3.09 11.74 -8.11
N ARG A 90 2.85 12.54 -9.16
CA ARG A 90 3.26 12.17 -10.51
C ARG A 90 4.79 12.28 -10.63
N PRO A 91 5.50 11.18 -10.94
CA PRO A 91 6.94 11.25 -11.15
C PRO A 91 7.24 12.12 -12.37
N ARG A 92 8.23 13.01 -12.25
CA ARG A 92 8.71 13.84 -13.37
C ARG A 92 9.60 13.06 -14.33
N ASN A 93 10.31 12.07 -13.80
CA ASN A 93 11.19 11.20 -14.56
C ASN A 93 10.91 9.76 -14.17
N THR A 94 10.50 8.95 -15.15
CA THR A 94 10.20 7.53 -15.01
C THR A 94 11.31 6.64 -15.59
N ARG A 95 12.46 7.22 -15.94
CA ARG A 95 13.63 6.45 -16.39
C ARG A 95 14.32 5.85 -15.17
N PHE A 96 14.41 4.53 -15.18
CA PHE A 96 15.16 3.76 -14.21
C PHE A 96 16.54 3.48 -14.77
N TYR A 97 17.56 3.61 -13.93
CA TYR A 97 18.93 3.23 -14.26
C TYR A 97 19.35 2.14 -13.29
N TYR A 98 20.04 1.15 -13.81
CA TYR A 98 20.68 0.13 -12.98
C TYR A 98 22.17 0.09 -13.31
N LYS A 99 22.97 -0.23 -12.31
CA LYS A 99 24.39 -0.48 -12.46
C LYS A 99 24.63 -1.95 -12.13
N PRO A 100 25.15 -2.77 -13.06
CA PRO A 100 25.51 -4.13 -12.72
C PRO A 100 26.57 -4.11 -11.62
N LYS A 101 26.38 -4.94 -10.59
CA LYS A 101 27.39 -5.17 -9.56
C LYS A 101 28.60 -5.88 -10.17
N LYS A 102 29.77 -5.69 -9.58
CA LYS A 102 30.95 -6.44 -10.04
C LYS A 102 30.78 -7.93 -9.70
N PRO A 103 31.36 -8.84 -10.49
CA PRO A 103 31.29 -10.27 -10.21
C PRO A 103 31.77 -10.63 -8.80
N ASP A 104 32.83 -9.98 -8.31
CA ASP A 104 33.38 -10.24 -6.98
C ASP A 104 32.43 -9.83 -5.84
N GLU A 105 31.72 -8.71 -6.01
CA GLU A 105 30.71 -8.23 -5.04
C GLU A 105 29.52 -9.20 -4.98
N LEU A 106 29.10 -9.74 -6.13
CA LEU A 106 28.03 -10.73 -6.20
C LEU A 106 28.44 -12.05 -5.52
N GLU A 107 29.67 -12.50 -5.73
CA GLU A 107 30.16 -13.74 -5.13
C GLU A 107 30.32 -13.59 -3.61
N GLN A 108 30.79 -12.44 -3.12
CA GLN A 108 30.88 -12.14 -1.70
C GLN A 108 29.48 -12.09 -1.05
N GLU A 109 28.50 -11.42 -1.67
CA GLU A 109 27.12 -11.41 -1.17
C GLU A 109 26.52 -12.82 -1.15
N ARG A 110 26.73 -13.64 -2.19
CA ARG A 110 26.27 -15.04 -2.22
C ARG A 110 26.83 -15.85 -1.06
N ARG A 111 28.10 -15.66 -0.71
CA ARG A 111 28.72 -16.33 0.45
C ARG A 111 28.10 -15.87 1.76
N ILE A 112 27.96 -14.56 1.95
CA ILE A 112 27.31 -13.98 3.14
C ILE A 112 25.88 -14.53 3.31
N TYR A 113 25.09 -14.56 2.23
CA TYR A 113 23.74 -15.12 2.25
C TYR A 113 23.74 -16.62 2.58
N ALA A 114 24.66 -17.41 2.00
CA ALA A 114 24.76 -18.84 2.26
C ALA A 114 25.18 -19.16 3.70
N ASP A 115 26.03 -18.32 4.30
CA ASP A 115 26.45 -18.48 5.69
C ASP A 115 25.34 -18.08 6.66
N ALA A 116 24.64 -16.97 6.40
CA ALA A 116 23.47 -16.55 7.18
C ALA A 116 22.35 -17.62 7.16
N ALA A 117 22.08 -18.23 6.00
CA ALA A 117 21.06 -19.27 5.86
C ALA A 117 21.38 -20.55 6.66
N ARG A 118 22.67 -20.82 6.96
CA ARG A 118 23.09 -21.96 7.78
C ARG A 118 23.02 -21.70 9.28
N GLN A 119 23.02 -20.44 9.70
CA GLN A 119 22.96 -20.07 11.12
C GLN A 119 21.54 -20.11 11.70
N ASP A 120 20.51 -20.11 10.85
CA ASP A 120 19.09 -20.27 11.22
C ASP A 120 18.61 -21.75 11.16
N SER A 121 19.54 -22.72 11.07
CA SER A 121 19.27 -24.18 11.06
C SER A 121 19.67 -24.88 12.35
#